data_AF-A0A2S7ITZ2-F1
#
_entry.id   AF-A0A2S7ITZ2-F1
#
_cell.length_a   1.000
_cell.length_b   1.000
_cell.length_c   1.000
_cell.angle_alpha   90.00
_cell.angle_beta   90.00
_cell.angle_gamma   90.00
#
_symmetry.space_group_name_H-M   'P 1'
#
loop_
_entity.id
_entity.type
_entity.pdbx_description
1 polymer ?
#
loop_
_entity_poly.entity_id
_entity_poly.type
_entity_poly.pdbx_seq_one_letter_code
_entity_poly.pdbx_strand_id
1 'polypeptide(L)' 'TATELRDSTNYAGHRLAPWLGHLMVSRQETARPLLTPGEIMQLPPSEEIVMVAGTPPIRATKARYFED' A
#
# COMPACT_ATOMS: atom_id res chain seq x y z
N THR A 1 2.89 -9.26 -4.48
CA THR A 1 2.82 -7.80 -4.72
C THR A 1 1.39 -7.35 -4.56
N ALA A 2 1.14 -6.23 -3.88
CA ALA A 2 -0.20 -5.67 -3.74
C ALA A 2 -0.41 -4.56 -4.77
N THR A 3 -1.66 -4.33 -5.17
CA THR A 3 -2.05 -3.21 -6.03
C THR A 3 -2.90 -2.23 -5.23
N GLU A 4 -2.82 -0.96 -5.59
CA GLU A 4 -3.70 0.09 -5.07
C GLU A 4 -4.24 0.91 -6.23
N LEU A 5 -5.51 1.27 -6.15
CA LEU A 5 -6.16 2.15 -7.11
C LEU A 5 -5.79 3.58 -6.77
N ARG A 6 -5.06 4.23 -7.68
CA ARG A 6 -4.75 5.65 -7.58
C ARG A 6 -5.58 6.42 -8.60
N ASP A 7 -6.45 7.29 -8.10
CA ASP A 7 -7.21 8.21 -8.93
C ASP A 7 -6.40 9.51 -9.11
N SER A 8 -6.24 9.96 -10.35
CA SER A 8 -5.61 11.24 -10.69
C SER A 8 -6.57 12.11 -11.47
N THR A 9 -6.81 13.32 -10.96
CA THR A 9 -7.72 14.29 -11.57
C THR A 9 -6.94 15.33 -12.34
N ASN A 10 -7.19 15.42 -13.64
CA ASN A 10 -6.65 16.45 -14.51
C ASN A 10 -7.75 17.47 -14.84
N TYR A 11 -7.41 18.75 -14.69
CA TYR A 11 -8.31 19.87 -14.95
C TYR A 11 -7.83 20.59 -16.21
N ALA A 12 -8.62 20.50 -17.28
CA ALA A 12 -8.33 21.19 -18.54
C ALA A 12 -9.28 22.39 -18.74
N GLY A 13 -8.73 23.56 -19.02
CA GLY A 13 -9.49 24.78 -19.26
C GLY A 13 -8.64 26.05 -19.20
N HIS A 14 -9.19 27.15 -19.71
CA HIS A 14 -8.58 28.47 -19.61
C HIS A 14 -8.95 29.11 -18.25
N ARG A 15 -8.00 29.82 -17.60
CA ARG A 15 -8.19 30.41 -16.25
C ARG A 15 -9.34 31.44 -16.16
N LEU A 16 -9.85 31.92 -17.29
CA LEU A 16 -10.98 32.86 -17.39
C LEU A 16 -12.29 32.21 -17.88
N ALA A 17 -12.34 30.89 -18.09
CA ALA A 17 -13.56 30.22 -18.52
C ALA A 17 -14.56 30.15 -17.34
N PRO A 18 -15.85 30.54 -17.52
CA PRO A 18 -16.83 30.60 -16.43
C PRO A 18 -17.18 29.23 -15.81
N TRP A 19 -16.82 28.15 -16.49
CA TRP A 19 -16.94 26.77 -16.02
C TRP A 19 -15.68 26.01 -16.44
N LEU A 20 -15.02 25.36 -15.49
CA LEU A 20 -13.80 24.57 -15.66
C LEU A 20 -14.09 23.39 -16.59
N GLY A 21 -13.82 23.58 -17.88
CA GLY A 21 -14.55 22.90 -18.96
C GLY A 21 -14.42 21.38 -19.04
N HIS A 22 -13.32 20.77 -18.60
CA HIS A 22 -13.18 19.33 -18.68
C HIS A 22 -12.37 18.79 -17.49
N LEU A 23 -13.03 17.96 -16.67
CA LEU A 23 -12.40 17.20 -15.60
C LEU A 23 -12.18 15.78 -16.10
N MET A 24 -10.92 15.36 -16.22
CA MET A 24 -10.57 13.98 -16.54
C MET A 24 -10.13 13.30 -15.24
N VAL A 25 -10.84 12.26 -14.82
CA VAL A 25 -10.35 11.35 -13.77
C VAL A 25 -9.79 10.13 -14.46
N SER A 26 -8.51 9.84 -14.26
CA SER A 26 -7.91 8.57 -14.65
C SER A 26 -7.63 7.73 -13.41
N ARG A 27 -8.09 6.48 -13.43
CA ARG A 27 -7.82 5.48 -12.40
C ARG A 27 -6.74 4.54 -12.89
N GLN A 28 -5.67 4.39 -12.11
CA GLN A 28 -4.57 3.50 -12.45
C GLN A 28 -4.30 2.55 -11.28
N GLU A 29 -4.20 1.26 -11.59
CA GLU A 29 -3.64 0.27 -10.66
C GLU A 29 -2.13 0.46 -10.60
N THR A 30 -1.62 0.85 -9.43
CA THR A 30 -0.19 1.01 -9.20
C THR A 30 0.29 -0.06 -8.23
N ALA A 31 1.45 -0.66 -8.52
CA ALA A 31 2.05 -1.61 -7.60
C ALA A 31 2.47 -0.91 -6.30
N ARG A 32 2.13 -1.52 -5.17
CA ARG A 32 2.55 -1.08 -3.83
C ARG A 32 3.25 -2.22 -3.07
N PRO A 33 4.13 -1.90 -2.12
CA PRO A 33 4.69 -2.91 -1.24
C PRO A 33 3.58 -3.61 -0.45
N LEU A 34 3.78 -4.89 -0.13
CA LEU A 34 2.85 -5.66 0.70
C LEU A 34 2.72 -5.06 2.11
N LEU A 35 3.82 -4.53 2.64
CA LEU A 35 3.90 -3.79 3.89
C LEU A 35 4.86 -2.61 3.68
N THR A 36 4.46 -1.45 4.18
CA THR A 36 5.29 -0.25 4.25
C THR A 36 6.28 -0.33 5.41
N PRO A 37 7.39 0.42 5.39
CA PRO A 37 8.30 0.48 6.52
C PRO A 37 7.62 0.90 7.83
N GLY A 38 6.66 1.82 7.77
CA GLY A 38 5.88 2.24 8.93
C GLY A 38 5.04 1.12 9.53
N GLU A 39 4.35 0.34 8.68
CA GLU A 39 3.58 -0.83 9.11
C GLU A 39 4.48 -1.90 9.74
N ILE A 40 5.70 -2.09 9.22
CA ILE A 40 6.68 -3.02 9.80
C ILE A 40 7.13 -2.54 11.19
N MET A 41 7.42 -1.25 11.36
CA MET A 41 7.87 -0.69 12.64
C MET A 41 6.79 -0.70 13.72
N GLN A 42 5.51 -0.77 13.33
CA GLN A 42 4.36 -0.79 14.24
C GLN A 42 3.79 -2.21 14.42
N LEU A 43 4.54 -3.25 14.04
CA LEU A 43 4.10 -4.63 14.25
C LEU A 43 3.86 -4.91 15.73
N PRO A 44 2.77 -5.62 16.07
CA PRO A 44 2.56 -6.09 17.44
C PRO A 44 3.75 -6.93 17.92
N PRO A 45 4.11 -6.88 19.22
CA PRO A 45 5.21 -7.68 19.77
C PRO A 45 5.06 -9.20 19.59
N SER A 46 3.84 -9.67 19.38
CA SER A 46 3.51 -11.08 19.14
C SER A 46 3.72 -11.52 17.69
N GLU A 47 4.03 -10.61 16.78
CA GLU A 47 4.21 -10.91 15.36
C GLU A 47 5.63 -10.61 14.89
N GLU A 48 6.05 -11.27 13.82
CA GLU A 48 7.32 -11.00 13.17
C GLU A 48 7.30 -11.35 11.68
N ILE A 49 8.26 -10.79 10.94
CA ILE A 49 8.53 -11.16 9.55
C ILE A 49 9.71 -12.13 9.54
N VAL A 50 9.46 -13.38 9.17
CA VAL A 50 10.48 -14.43 9.07
C VAL A 50 11.07 -14.42 7.66
N MET A 51 12.40 -14.36 7.61
CA MET A 51 13.19 -14.41 6.38
C MET A 51 13.89 -15.76 6.27
N VAL A 52 13.44 -16.60 5.35
CA VAL A 52 14.04 -17.91 5.05
C VAL A 52 14.56 -17.92 3.62
N ALA A 53 15.78 -18.42 3.42
CA ALA A 53 16.35 -18.54 2.09
C ALA A 53 15.46 -19.40 1.17
N GLY A 54 15.16 -18.89 -0.02
CA GLY A 54 14.34 -19.60 -1.01
C GLY A 54 12.82 -19.47 -0.82
N THR A 55 12.35 -18.77 0.22
CA THR A 55 10.91 -18.58 0.49
C THR A 55 10.55 -17.09 0.49
N PRO A 56 9.36 -16.69 0.00
CA PRO A 56 8.86 -15.33 0.20
C PRO A 56 8.79 -14.98 1.69
N PRO A 57 8.91 -13.69 2.07
CA PRO A 57 8.78 -13.27 3.46
C PRO A 57 7.46 -13.75 4.08
N ILE A 58 7.53 -14.29 5.30
CA ILE A 58 6.39 -14.86 6.01
C ILE A 58 6.05 -13.95 7.18
N ARG A 59 4.79 -13.50 7.26
CA ARG A 59 4.26 -12.87 8.48
C ARG A 59 3.79 -13.98 9.41
N ALA A 60 4.42 -14.09 10.58
CA ALA A 60 4.17 -15.15 11.54
C ALA A 60 3.83 -14.60 12.93
N THR A 61 3.15 -15.41 13.73
CA THR A 61 2.97 -15.18 15.17
C THR A 61 4.11 -15.87 15.91
N LYS A 62 4.72 -15.18 16.88
CA LYS A 62 5.79 -15.72 17.71
C LYS A 62 5.25 -16.85 18.60
N ALA A 63 5.92 -17.99 18.61
CA ALA A 63 5.63 -19.06 19.54
C ALA A 63 5.92 -18.61 20.98
N ARG A 64 5.06 -19.00 21.92
CA ARG A 64 5.24 -18.72 23.34
C ARG A 64 5.69 -20.01 24.00
N TYR A 65 6.91 -19.99 24.53
CA TYR A 65 7.66 -21.14 25.07
C TYR A 65 6.93 -21.99 26.15
N PHE A 66 5.74 -21.57 26.61
CA PHE A 66 4.95 -22.26 27.63
C PHE A 66 3.44 -22.36 27.31
N GLU A 67 3.01 -21.98 26.10
CA GLU A 67 1.59 -22.09 25.69
C GLU A 67 1.34 -23.22 24.68
N ASP A 68 2.38 -24.00 24.36
CA ASP A 68 2.33 -25.16 23.47
C ASP A 68 2.04 -26.47 24.23
#